data_AF-A0A640SN43-F1
#
_entry.id   AF-A0A640SN43-F1
#
_cell.length_a   1.000
_cell.length_b   1.000
_cell.length_c   1.000
_cell.angle_alpha   90.00
_cell.angle_beta   90.00
_cell.angle_gamma   90.00
#
_symmetry.space_group_name_H-M   'P 1'
#
loop_
_entity.id
_entity.type
_entity.pdbx_description
1 polymer ?
#
loop_
_entity_poly.entity_id
_entity_poly.type
_entity_poly.pdbx_seq_one_letter_code
_entity_poly.pdbx_strand_id
1 'polypeptide(L)'
;MPRMRRPLLVAGTALAVCTALVLPLATTEPAAAAGTEVRAARHTADAPSLTGDVKLARQPGDNVHFRIDAHGFADQARGTFHVSHHFGKTWGGYFKGRIDCLLTGGPAAVATGIVTESHFTGAPGLPEIGDLRGKRFGFTVLDSGKKDRLGYSWAMDGVPKNSVGKCLGSAPFETLEKGDLKVHHWMPPRGAAKQ
;
A
#
# COMPACT_ATOMS: atom_id res chain seq x y z
N MET A 1 -17.06 -14.98 -44.49
CA MET A 1 -18.17 -15.63 -43.76
C MET A 1 -18.60 -14.72 -42.60
N PRO A 2 -19.89 -14.72 -42.24
CA PRO A 2 -20.65 -13.48 -42.00
C PRO A 2 -20.65 -12.96 -40.56
N ARG A 3 -20.80 -11.63 -40.46
CA ARG A 3 -21.11 -10.85 -39.25
C ARG A 3 -22.42 -11.34 -38.63
N MET A 4 -22.38 -11.74 -37.36
CA MET A 4 -23.58 -11.96 -36.56
C MET A 4 -23.99 -10.64 -35.88
N ARG A 5 -25.03 -10.01 -36.45
CA ARG A 5 -25.89 -9.04 -35.76
C ARG A 5 -27.09 -9.79 -35.22
N ARG A 6 -27.54 -9.50 -33.99
CA ARG A 6 -28.88 -9.81 -33.46
C ARG A 6 -29.12 -9.05 -32.14
N PRO A 7 -30.38 -8.82 -31.73
CA PRO A 7 -30.99 -7.49 -31.85
C PRO A 7 -31.48 -6.89 -30.52
N LEU A 8 -31.79 -5.59 -30.56
CA LEU A 8 -32.55 -4.84 -29.56
C LEU A 8 -34.00 -5.37 -29.45
N LEU A 9 -34.48 -5.57 -28.23
CA LEU A 9 -35.91 -5.71 -27.87
C LEU A 9 -36.16 -4.68 -26.75
N VAL A 10 -36.72 -3.52 -27.09
CA VAL A 10 -38.15 -3.12 -27.03
C VAL A 10 -38.70 -3.08 -25.60
N ALA A 11 -38.98 -1.85 -25.17
CA ALA A 11 -39.66 -1.47 -23.94
C ALA A 11 -41.18 -1.70 -24.04
N GLY A 12 -41.80 -2.04 -22.91
CA GLY A 12 -43.25 -2.10 -22.76
C GLY A 12 -43.66 -1.65 -21.36
N THR A 13 -44.25 -0.46 -21.29
CA THR A 13 -44.95 0.12 -20.13
C THR A 13 -46.40 -0.35 -20.08
N ALA A 14 -46.94 -0.68 -18.90
CA ALA A 14 -48.36 -0.55 -18.61
C ALA A 14 -48.61 -0.37 -17.10
N LEU A 15 -49.25 0.75 -16.75
CA LEU A 15 -49.83 1.02 -15.43
C LEU A 15 -51.07 0.16 -15.21
N ALA A 16 -51.31 -0.24 -13.96
CA ALA A 16 -52.64 -0.55 -13.44
C ALA A 16 -52.79 0.03 -12.03
N VAL A 17 -53.90 0.73 -11.81
CA VAL A 17 -54.32 1.47 -10.61
C VAL A 17 -55.53 0.76 -9.98
N CYS A 18 -55.82 1.06 -8.70
CA CYS A 18 -57.00 0.72 -7.87
C CYS A 18 -56.86 -0.56 -7.03
N THR A 19 -57.15 -0.63 -5.73
CA THR A 19 -58.00 0.18 -4.83
C THR A 19 -57.62 -0.07 -3.35
N ALA A 20 -57.88 0.92 -2.50
CA ALA A 20 -57.62 0.93 -1.06
C ALA A 20 -58.75 0.30 -0.22
N LEU A 21 -58.41 -0.29 0.93
CA LEU A 21 -59.26 -0.40 2.13
C LEU A 21 -58.37 -0.26 3.39
N VAL A 22 -58.83 0.53 4.34
CA VAL A 22 -58.14 1.00 5.57
C VAL A 22 -58.85 0.41 6.79
N LEU A 23 -58.11 0.03 7.85
CA LEU A 23 -58.31 0.35 9.30
C LEU A 23 -57.61 -0.67 10.26
N PRO A 24 -57.33 -0.30 11.53
CA PRO A 24 -55.97 -0.30 12.10
C PRO A 24 -55.74 -1.37 13.18
N LEU A 25 -54.46 -1.64 13.47
CA LEU A 25 -54.03 -2.15 14.77
C LEU A 25 -52.79 -1.37 15.19
N ALA A 26 -52.96 -0.56 16.25
CA ALA A 26 -51.88 0.10 16.93
C ALA A 26 -51.15 -0.92 17.81
N THR A 27 -49.85 -1.08 17.58
CA THR A 27 -48.90 -1.58 18.59
C THR A 27 -47.64 -0.72 18.53
N THR A 28 -47.27 -0.24 19.70
CA THR A 28 -46.13 0.59 20.09
C THR A 28 -44.75 0.11 19.60
N GLU A 29 -43.91 1.12 19.31
CA GLU A 29 -42.46 1.21 18.98
C GLU A 29 -41.46 0.28 19.73
N PRO A 30 -40.12 0.33 19.52
CA PRO A 30 -39.29 1.05 18.52
C PRO A 30 -38.23 0.16 17.82
N ALA A 31 -37.58 0.68 16.76
CA ALA A 31 -36.11 0.71 16.64
C ALA A 31 -35.72 1.20 15.24
N ALA A 32 -35.19 2.42 15.19
CA ALA A 32 -34.41 2.90 14.07
C ALA A 32 -33.24 1.93 13.83
N ALA A 33 -33.31 1.15 12.76
CA ALA A 33 -32.14 0.46 12.23
C ALA A 33 -31.20 1.55 11.68
N ALA A 34 -30.25 1.95 12.52
CA ALA A 34 -29.15 2.80 12.12
C ALA A 34 -28.50 2.19 10.88
N GLY A 35 -28.53 2.95 9.78
CA GLY A 35 -27.81 2.61 8.57
C GLY A 35 -26.37 2.26 8.94
N THR A 36 -25.87 1.20 8.32
CA THR A 36 -24.44 0.90 8.33
C THR A 36 -23.73 2.01 7.55
N GLU A 37 -23.50 3.14 8.21
CA GLU A 37 -22.42 4.03 7.82
C GLU A 37 -21.16 3.17 7.81
N VAL A 38 -20.53 3.08 6.65
CA VAL A 38 -19.15 2.59 6.50
C VAL A 38 -18.29 3.56 7.30
N ARG A 39 -18.21 3.30 8.61
CA ARG A 39 -17.34 3.99 9.55
C ARG A 39 -15.94 3.75 9.01
N ALA A 40 -15.35 4.78 8.43
CA ALA A 40 -13.96 4.81 8.03
C ALA A 40 -13.15 4.09 9.12
N ALA A 41 -12.49 3.00 8.73
CA ALA A 41 -11.86 2.07 9.65
C ALA A 41 -11.02 2.87 10.64
N ARG A 42 -11.51 2.97 11.88
CA ARG A 42 -10.70 3.46 12.99
C ARG A 42 -9.43 2.63 12.98
N HIS A 43 -8.27 3.27 13.17
CA HIS A 43 -7.03 2.55 13.43
C HIS A 43 -7.27 1.68 14.68
N THR A 44 -7.69 0.43 14.47
CA THR A 44 -7.81 -0.54 15.53
C THR A 44 -6.38 -0.90 15.91
N ALA A 45 -6.09 -0.93 17.22
CA ALA A 45 -4.82 -1.43 17.74
C ALA A 45 -4.50 -2.86 17.23
N ASP A 46 -5.50 -3.53 16.67
CA ASP A 46 -5.51 -4.86 16.06
C ASP A 46 -5.09 -4.90 14.58
N ALA A 47 -4.15 -4.06 14.13
CA ALA A 47 -3.61 -4.14 12.77
C ALA A 47 -2.12 -3.82 12.76
N PRO A 48 -1.32 -4.47 11.90
CA PRO A 48 0.10 -4.18 11.84
C PRO A 48 0.34 -2.85 11.15
N SER A 49 1.45 -2.21 11.50
CA SER A 49 1.92 -1.01 10.83
C SER A 49 3.44 -0.97 10.70
N LEU A 50 3.89 -0.24 9.68
CA LEU A 50 5.28 0.17 9.49
C LEU A 50 5.29 1.66 9.17
N THR A 51 5.90 2.45 10.04
CA THR A 51 5.96 3.91 9.87
C THR A 51 7.37 4.44 10.14
N GLY A 52 7.82 5.41 9.37
CA GLY A 52 9.08 6.10 9.66
C GLY A 52 9.56 7.01 8.54
N ASP A 53 10.54 7.84 8.88
CA ASP A 53 11.28 8.71 7.95
C ASP A 53 12.77 8.60 8.32
N VAL A 54 13.60 8.19 7.37
CA VAL A 54 14.99 7.83 7.61
C VAL A 54 15.91 8.34 6.52
N LYS A 55 17.16 8.60 6.92
CA LYS A 55 18.30 8.81 6.03
C LYS A 55 19.26 7.63 6.16
N LEU A 56 19.66 7.06 5.03
CA LEU A 56 20.65 5.98 5.02
C LEU A 56 22.06 6.48 5.32
N ALA A 57 22.86 5.65 5.98
CA ALA A 57 24.28 5.90 6.18
C ALA A 57 25.05 5.65 4.87
N ARG A 58 25.53 6.73 4.26
CA ARG A 58 26.21 6.73 2.96
C ARG A 58 27.45 7.61 2.98
N GLN A 59 28.26 7.50 1.93
CA GLN A 59 29.39 8.39 1.72
C GLN A 59 28.92 9.84 1.50
N PRO A 60 29.75 10.85 1.82
CA PRO A 60 29.40 12.25 1.60
C PRO A 60 28.97 12.53 0.16
N GLY A 61 27.85 13.23 0.00
CA GLY A 61 27.27 13.55 -1.31
C GLY A 61 26.26 12.52 -1.83
N ASP A 62 26.19 11.33 -1.25
CA ASP A 62 25.19 10.31 -1.54
C ASP A 62 24.06 10.38 -0.49
N ASN A 63 22.95 11.01 -0.85
CA ASN A 63 21.85 11.29 0.06
C ASN A 63 20.63 10.46 -0.32
N VAL A 64 20.31 9.46 0.51
CA VAL A 64 19.16 8.58 0.30
C VAL A 64 18.21 8.69 1.48
N HIS A 65 16.95 9.01 1.20
CA HIS A 65 15.88 9.09 2.18
C HIS A 65 14.74 8.15 1.85
N PHE A 66 14.15 7.56 2.89
CA PHE A 66 12.95 6.74 2.79
C PHE A 66 11.93 7.25 3.80
N ARG A 67 10.70 7.38 3.35
CA ARG A 67 9.53 7.58 4.21
C ARG A 67 8.51 6.51 3.89
N ILE A 68 8.05 5.79 4.91
CA ILE A 68 7.06 4.73 4.79
C ILE A 68 5.96 5.00 5.80
N ASP A 69 4.71 4.89 5.34
CA ASP A 69 3.52 4.94 6.18
C ASP A 69 2.58 3.83 5.70
N ALA A 70 2.67 2.66 6.31
CA ALA A 70 1.96 1.45 5.92
C ALA A 70 1.13 0.92 7.09
N HIS A 71 -0.13 0.60 6.82
CA HIS A 71 -1.06 0.07 7.82
C HIS A 71 -1.88 -1.05 7.22
N GLY A 72 -2.26 -2.02 8.06
CA GLY A 72 -3.16 -3.11 7.66
C GLY A 72 -2.40 -4.39 7.38
N PHE A 73 -3.15 -5.45 7.09
CA PHE A 73 -2.59 -6.80 7.04
C PHE A 73 -2.68 -7.39 5.64
N ALA A 74 -1.58 -8.01 5.22
CA ALA A 74 -1.43 -8.66 3.92
C ALA A 74 -1.85 -7.72 2.78
N ASP A 75 -2.66 -8.20 1.84
CA ASP A 75 -3.07 -7.47 0.65
C ASP A 75 -4.13 -6.37 0.89
N GLN A 76 -4.65 -6.26 2.11
CA GLN A 76 -5.54 -5.18 2.55
C GLN A 76 -4.77 -3.99 3.13
N ALA A 77 -3.43 -4.05 3.12
CA ALA A 77 -2.60 -2.95 3.57
C ALA A 77 -2.75 -1.72 2.66
N ARG A 78 -2.65 -0.55 3.28
CA ARG A 78 -2.79 0.75 2.62
C ARG A 78 -1.81 1.75 3.22
N GLY A 79 -1.63 2.85 2.50
CA GLY A 79 -0.74 3.94 2.90
C GLY A 79 0.17 4.34 1.76
N THR A 80 1.30 4.97 2.09
CA THR A 80 2.20 5.56 1.10
C THR A 80 3.66 5.28 1.40
N PHE A 81 4.48 5.42 0.38
CA PHE A 81 5.93 5.48 0.52
C PHE A 81 6.50 6.58 -0.36
N HIS A 82 7.64 7.10 0.04
CA HIS A 82 8.43 8.07 -0.70
C HIS A 82 9.91 7.75 -0.54
N VAL A 83 10.64 7.73 -1.65
CA VAL A 83 12.08 7.50 -1.67
C VAL A 83 12.71 8.62 -2.48
N SER A 84 13.77 9.23 -1.95
CA SER A 84 14.59 10.18 -2.69
C SER A 84 16.04 9.76 -2.66
N HIS A 85 16.73 9.98 -3.77
CA HIS A 85 18.15 9.69 -3.91
C HIS A 85 18.80 10.82 -4.70
N HIS A 86 19.75 11.51 -4.08
CA HIS A 86 20.55 12.54 -4.74
C HIS A 86 22.03 12.23 -4.57
N PHE A 87 22.77 12.27 -5.67
CA PHE A 87 24.21 12.09 -5.70
C PHE A 87 24.88 13.35 -6.23
N GLY A 88 25.66 14.01 -5.37
CA GLY A 88 26.24 15.32 -5.68
C GLY A 88 25.17 16.40 -5.91
N LYS A 89 25.42 17.30 -6.86
CA LYS A 89 24.52 18.43 -7.18
C LYS A 89 23.68 18.23 -8.43
N THR A 90 23.98 17.22 -9.24
CA THR A 90 23.50 17.14 -10.62
C THR A 90 22.66 15.91 -10.91
N TRP A 91 22.77 14.85 -10.10
CA TRP A 91 22.02 13.61 -10.31
C TRP A 91 21.11 13.32 -9.13
N GLY A 92 19.93 12.84 -9.43
CA GLY A 92 19.02 12.36 -8.42
C GLY A 92 17.57 12.61 -8.74
N GLY A 93 16.74 12.35 -7.75
CA GLY A 93 15.32 12.49 -7.88
C GLY A 93 14.58 11.76 -6.77
N TYR A 94 13.33 11.43 -7.06
CA TYR A 94 12.46 10.74 -6.14
C TYR A 94 11.43 9.90 -6.86
N PHE A 95 10.84 8.97 -6.11
CA PHE A 95 9.59 8.33 -6.48
C PHE A 95 8.74 8.09 -5.24
N LYS A 96 7.42 8.11 -5.45
CA LYS A 96 6.44 7.84 -4.41
C LYS A 96 5.33 6.94 -4.94
N GLY A 97 4.64 6.29 -4.03
CA GLY A 97 3.61 5.35 -4.39
C GLY A 97 2.68 4.98 -3.26
N ARG A 98 1.84 3.98 -3.55
CA ARG A 98 0.85 3.46 -2.62
C ARG A 98 1.22 2.06 -2.15
N ILE A 99 1.07 1.82 -0.87
CA ILE A 99 1.25 0.51 -0.26
C ILE A 99 0.12 -0.41 -0.72
N ASP A 100 0.48 -1.64 -1.08
CA ASP A 100 -0.47 -2.68 -1.52
C ASP A 100 -0.27 -4.03 -0.82
N CYS A 101 0.72 -4.12 0.08
CA CYS A 101 0.92 -5.25 0.98
C CYS A 101 1.74 -4.87 2.22
N LEU A 102 1.41 -5.43 3.39
CA LEU A 102 2.21 -5.35 4.61
C LEU A 102 2.11 -6.65 5.42
N LEU A 103 3.27 -7.21 5.79
CA LEU A 103 3.40 -8.28 6.79
C LEU A 103 4.40 -7.86 7.86
N THR A 104 4.14 -8.29 9.10
CA THR A 104 5.06 -8.11 10.23
C THR A 104 5.35 -9.45 10.89
N GLY A 105 6.53 -9.56 11.50
CA GLY A 105 6.96 -10.73 12.26
C GLY A 105 7.89 -10.28 13.38
N GLY A 106 7.31 -10.03 14.56
CA GLY A 106 8.03 -9.37 15.66
C GLY A 106 8.58 -8.01 15.20
N PRO A 107 9.89 -7.74 15.37
CA PRO A 107 10.48 -6.46 14.97
C PRO A 107 10.64 -6.28 13.45
N ALA A 108 10.35 -7.31 12.65
CA ALA A 108 10.52 -7.24 11.21
C ALA A 108 9.22 -6.86 10.50
N ALA A 109 9.32 -6.11 9.41
CA ALA A 109 8.22 -5.82 8.51
C ALA A 109 8.65 -5.96 7.05
N VAL A 110 7.76 -6.47 6.20
CA VAL A 110 7.89 -6.41 4.74
C VAL A 110 6.68 -5.66 4.20
N ALA A 111 6.93 -4.54 3.55
CA ALA A 111 5.92 -3.77 2.85
C ALA A 111 6.20 -3.80 1.34
N THR A 112 5.15 -3.80 0.52
CA THR A 112 5.27 -3.51 -0.90
C THR A 112 4.37 -2.36 -1.30
N GLY A 113 4.77 -1.65 -2.35
CA GLY A 113 3.93 -0.63 -2.92
C GLY A 113 4.20 -0.39 -4.40
N ILE A 114 3.19 0.15 -5.07
CA ILE A 114 3.22 0.48 -6.49
C ILE A 114 3.54 1.96 -6.64
N VAL A 115 4.56 2.27 -7.45
CA VAL A 115 4.94 3.64 -7.75
C VAL A 115 3.84 4.33 -8.55
N THR A 116 3.43 5.51 -8.09
CA THR A 116 2.44 6.35 -8.77
C THR A 116 3.06 7.59 -9.41
N GLU A 117 4.23 8.00 -8.96
CA GLU A 117 4.93 9.18 -9.45
C GLU A 117 6.44 8.99 -9.29
N SER A 118 7.21 9.41 -10.30
CA SER A 118 8.67 9.40 -10.28
C SER A 118 9.23 10.57 -11.09
N HIS A 119 10.26 11.20 -10.57
CA HIS A 119 10.96 12.28 -11.24
C HIS A 119 12.46 12.16 -10.96
N PHE A 120 13.27 12.11 -12.02
CA PHE A 120 14.72 11.99 -11.92
C PHE A 120 15.41 12.89 -12.94
N THR A 121 16.47 13.53 -12.48
CA THR A 121 17.43 14.27 -13.31
C THR A 121 18.66 13.39 -13.50
N GLY A 122 18.91 13.00 -14.75
CA GLY A 122 20.11 12.27 -15.13
C GLY A 122 21.36 13.16 -15.16
N ALA A 123 22.54 12.53 -15.17
CA ALA A 123 23.81 13.20 -15.34
C ALA A 123 24.80 12.28 -16.06
N PRO A 124 25.75 12.81 -16.84
CA PRO A 124 26.75 12.00 -17.54
C PRO A 124 27.52 11.08 -16.59
N GLY A 125 27.67 9.81 -16.96
CA GLY A 125 28.40 8.81 -16.18
C GLY A 125 27.64 8.25 -14.97
N LEU A 126 26.38 8.63 -14.75
CA LEU A 126 25.52 8.09 -13.70
C LEU A 126 24.33 7.31 -14.28
N PRO A 127 23.71 6.41 -13.50
CA PRO A 127 22.62 5.58 -14.00
C PRO A 127 21.46 6.40 -14.54
N GLU A 128 20.96 6.03 -15.72
CA GLU A 128 19.73 6.60 -16.26
C GLU A 128 18.53 5.93 -15.59
N ILE A 129 17.68 6.74 -14.96
CA ILE A 129 16.47 6.27 -14.29
C ILE A 129 15.28 6.52 -15.20
N GLY A 130 14.70 5.44 -15.74
CA GLY A 130 13.49 5.51 -16.55
C GLY A 130 12.22 5.78 -15.73
N ASP A 131 11.06 5.71 -16.40
CA ASP A 131 9.77 5.83 -15.73
C ASP A 131 9.53 4.63 -14.79
N LEU A 132 9.31 4.92 -13.51
CA LEU A 132 9.09 3.90 -12.48
C LEU A 132 7.61 3.64 -12.24
N ARG A 133 6.70 4.45 -12.80
CA ARG A 133 5.26 4.33 -12.55
C ARG A 133 4.74 2.93 -12.89
N GLY A 134 3.89 2.42 -12.01
CA GLY A 134 3.30 1.08 -12.12
C GLY A 134 4.22 -0.05 -11.66
N LYS A 135 5.51 0.18 -11.40
CA LYS A 135 6.40 -0.83 -10.83
C LYS A 135 6.10 -1.03 -9.34
N ARG A 136 6.18 -2.29 -8.89
CA ARG A 136 6.09 -2.63 -7.46
C ARG A 136 7.47 -2.82 -6.87
N PHE A 137 7.68 -2.15 -5.75
CA PHE A 137 8.89 -2.29 -4.94
C PHE A 137 8.59 -2.85 -3.57
N GLY A 138 9.56 -3.59 -3.04
CA GLY A 138 9.55 -4.16 -1.70
C GLY A 138 10.51 -3.43 -0.77
N PHE A 139 10.07 -3.27 0.47
CA PHE A 139 10.82 -2.70 1.58
C PHE A 139 10.82 -3.72 2.72
N THR A 140 11.99 -4.09 3.21
CA THR A 140 12.13 -4.95 4.39
C THR A 140 12.78 -4.15 5.49
N VAL A 141 12.16 -4.11 6.65
CA VAL A 141 12.61 -3.36 7.82
C VAL A 141 12.89 -4.33 8.96
N LEU A 142 13.92 -4.03 9.73
CA LEU A 142 14.13 -4.59 11.06
C LEU A 142 14.21 -3.44 12.06
N ASP A 143 13.16 -3.26 12.87
CA ASP A 143 13.11 -2.29 13.97
C ASP A 143 13.94 -2.85 15.14
N SER A 144 15.10 -2.25 15.37
CA SER A 144 16.03 -2.64 16.44
C SER A 144 16.27 -1.45 17.39
N GLY A 145 15.25 -0.62 17.57
CA GLY A 145 15.26 0.54 18.46
C GLY A 145 16.06 1.72 17.90
N LYS A 146 17.38 1.69 18.02
CA LYS A 146 18.28 2.75 17.51
C LYS A 146 19.23 2.27 16.40
N LYS A 147 19.09 1.01 16.00
CA LYS A 147 19.97 0.33 15.04
C LYS A 147 19.16 -0.34 13.95
N ASP A 148 18.13 0.36 13.49
CA ASP A 148 17.22 -0.20 12.50
C ASP A 148 17.95 -0.46 11.20
N ARG A 149 17.43 -1.43 10.46
CA ARG A 149 17.95 -1.79 9.15
C ARG A 149 16.86 -1.74 8.11
N LEU A 150 17.24 -1.31 6.90
CA LEU A 150 16.36 -1.22 5.76
C LEU A 150 16.90 -2.05 4.59
N GLY A 151 16.00 -2.69 3.87
CA GLY A 151 16.26 -3.41 2.64
C GLY A 151 15.28 -2.95 1.58
N TYR A 152 15.71 -2.97 0.33
CA TYR A 152 14.87 -2.63 -0.80
C TYR A 152 15.10 -3.57 -1.98
N SER A 153 14.03 -3.89 -2.69
CA SER A 153 14.03 -5.00 -3.66
C SER A 153 14.90 -4.79 -4.90
N TRP A 154 15.30 -3.57 -5.20
CA TRP A 154 16.06 -3.22 -6.41
C TRP A 154 17.58 -3.09 -6.16
N ALA A 155 18.05 -3.45 -4.96
CA ALA A 155 19.45 -3.31 -4.59
C ALA A 155 20.42 -4.06 -5.52
N MET A 156 20.03 -5.26 -5.97
CA MET A 156 20.89 -6.12 -6.80
C MET A 156 20.60 -6.01 -8.29
N ASP A 157 19.37 -5.68 -8.67
CA ASP A 157 18.93 -5.64 -10.07
C ASP A 157 19.16 -4.28 -10.75
N GLY A 158 19.56 -3.26 -9.98
CA GLY A 158 19.51 -1.86 -10.41
C GLY A 158 18.08 -1.34 -10.51
N VAL A 159 17.92 -0.03 -10.70
CA VAL A 159 16.62 0.64 -10.89
C VAL A 159 15.98 0.10 -12.21
N PRO A 160 14.67 -0.19 -12.26
CA PRO A 160 14.13 -1.53 -12.42
C PRO A 160 13.95 -2.02 -13.86
N LYS A 161 14.21 -3.32 -14.06
CA LYS A 161 13.54 -4.12 -15.10
C LYS A 161 12.26 -4.79 -14.57
N ASN A 162 12.30 -5.32 -13.35
CA ASN A 162 11.28 -6.21 -12.80
C ASN A 162 10.51 -5.61 -11.60
N SER A 163 9.32 -6.11 -11.33
CA SER A 163 8.53 -5.84 -10.12
C SER A 163 8.55 -7.05 -9.20
N VAL A 164 8.58 -6.83 -7.89
CA VAL A 164 8.37 -7.91 -6.94
C VAL A 164 6.89 -8.30 -6.85
N GLY A 165 6.63 -9.50 -6.35
CA GLY A 165 5.30 -9.89 -5.87
C GLY A 165 4.91 -9.12 -4.61
N LYS A 166 3.64 -9.21 -4.22
CA LYS A 166 3.15 -8.62 -2.97
C LYS A 166 3.88 -9.22 -1.76
N CYS A 167 4.18 -8.39 -0.77
CA CYS A 167 4.85 -8.79 0.47
C CYS A 167 6.19 -9.53 0.28
N LEU A 168 6.96 -9.17 -0.76
CA LEU A 168 8.31 -9.66 -1.00
C LEU A 168 9.30 -8.48 -0.98
N GLY A 169 10.50 -8.70 -0.44
CA GLY A 169 11.57 -7.72 -0.34
C GLY A 169 12.94 -8.39 -0.19
N SER A 170 14.01 -7.60 -0.16
CA SER A 170 15.37 -8.09 0.11
C SER A 170 15.60 -8.33 1.61
N ALA A 171 16.79 -8.80 1.99
CA ALA A 171 17.26 -8.68 3.37
C ALA A 171 17.36 -7.19 3.78
N PRO A 172 17.23 -6.84 5.08
CA PRO A 172 17.45 -5.47 5.54
C PRO A 172 18.95 -5.23 5.77
N PHE A 173 19.66 -4.74 4.75
CA PHE A 173 21.13 -4.67 4.74
C PHE A 173 21.68 -3.25 4.97
N GLU A 174 20.89 -2.21 4.71
CA GLU A 174 21.30 -0.82 4.94
C GLU A 174 21.26 -0.45 6.42
N THR A 175 22.18 0.43 6.81
CA THR A 175 22.19 1.09 8.11
C THR A 175 21.69 2.53 7.97
N LEU A 176 21.13 3.06 9.06
CA LEU A 176 20.61 4.42 9.08
C LEU A 176 21.64 5.39 9.64
N GLU A 177 21.72 6.59 9.05
CA GLU A 177 22.42 7.74 9.64
C GLU A 177 21.50 8.49 10.62
N LYS A 178 20.22 8.67 10.24
CA LYS A 178 19.22 9.44 10.98
C LYS A 178 17.83 8.86 10.78
N GLY A 179 16.95 9.17 11.74
CA GLY A 179 15.55 8.73 11.72
C GLY A 179 15.34 7.40 12.42
N ASP A 180 14.13 6.90 12.31
CA ASP A 180 13.65 5.73 13.03
C ASP A 180 12.52 5.05 12.23
N LEU A 181 12.45 3.72 12.25
CA LEU A 181 11.41 2.92 11.63
C LEU A 181 10.71 2.11 12.70
N LYS A 182 9.40 2.34 12.85
CA LYS A 182 8.57 1.65 13.85
C LYS A 182 7.74 0.56 13.22
N VAL A 183 7.92 -0.66 13.74
CA VAL A 183 7.11 -1.82 13.42
C VAL A 183 6.14 -2.10 14.56
N HIS A 184 4.84 -1.96 14.29
CA HIS A 184 3.82 -2.51 15.18
C HIS A 184 3.47 -3.91 14.70
N HIS A 185 3.91 -4.92 15.45
CA HIS A 185 3.61 -6.30 15.12
C HIS A 185 2.18 -6.64 15.51
N TRP A 186 1.45 -7.21 14.55
CA TRP A 186 0.18 -7.87 14.79
C TRP A 186 0.00 -8.99 13.78
N MET A 187 -0.55 -10.11 14.24
CA MET A 187 -0.93 -11.24 13.41
C MET A 187 -2.33 -11.70 13.84
N PRO A 188 -3.26 -11.94 12.91
CA PRO A 188 -4.56 -12.48 13.28
C PRO A 188 -4.36 -13.86 13.94
N PRO A 189 -5.21 -14.24 14.92
CA PRO A 189 -5.21 -15.58 15.45
C PRO A 189 -5.32 -16.59 14.29
N ARG A 190 -4.39 -17.54 14.23
CA ARG A 190 -4.55 -18.68 13.32
C ARG A 190 -5.68 -19.54 13.88
N GLY A 191 -6.83 -19.54 13.22
CA GLY A 191 -7.88 -20.50 13.52
C GLY A 191 -7.32 -21.92 13.44
N ALA A 192 -7.85 -22.85 14.23
CA ALA A 192 -7.50 -24.25 14.10
C ALA A 192 -7.71 -24.67 12.64
N ALA A 193 -6.69 -25.28 12.03
CA ALA A 193 -6.88 -25.93 10.74
C ALA A 193 -8.02 -26.94 10.92
N LYS A 194 -9.13 -26.77 10.18
CA LYS A 194 -10.13 -27.83 10.08
C LYS A 194 -9.41 -28.99 9.38
N GLN A 195 -9.14 -30.05 10.13
CA GLN A 195 -8.66 -31.32 9.60
C GLN A 195 -9.77 -32.00 8.80
#